data_AF-A0A831W8S8-F1
#
_entry.id   AF-A0A831W8S8-F1
#
_cell.length_a   1.000
_cell.length_b   1.000
_cell.length_c   1.000
_cell.angle_alpha   90.00
_cell.angle_beta   90.00
_cell.angle_gamma   90.00
#
_symmetry.space_group_name_H-M   'P 1'
#
loop_
_entity.id
_entity.type
_entity.pdbx_description
1 polymer ?
#
loop_
_entity_poly.entity_id
_entity_poly.type
_entity_poly.pdbx_seq_one_letter_code
_entity_poly.pdbx_strand_id
1 'polypeptide(L)' 'LWPLLGSGGRLLYATCSLLAQENDRRMEAFLDRHPEAQVHEIRAEWGRACAFGRQILTGADGMDGFYYACVEKC' A
#
# COMPACT_ATOMS: atom_id res chain seq x y z
N LEU A 1 6.86 11.34 -7.06
CA LEU A 1 5.65 10.72 -7.65
C LEU A 1 4.37 11.37 -7.14
N TRP A 2 4.16 11.50 -5.82
CA TRP A 2 2.96 12.13 -5.25
C TRP A 2 2.58 13.53 -5.81
N PRO A 3 3.53 14.47 -6.04
CA PRO A 3 3.18 15.78 -6.61
C PRO A 3 2.62 15.72 -8.04
N LEU A 4 2.84 14.61 -8.76
CA LEU A 4 2.34 14.42 -10.13
C LEU A 4 0.87 13.97 -10.16
N LEU A 5 0.32 13.58 -9.01
CA LEU A 5 -1.04 13.09 -8.89
C LEU A 5 -2.01 14.27 -8.72
N GLY A 6 -3.03 14.32 -9.57
CA GLY A 6 -4.15 15.26 -9.41
C GLY A 6 -5.08 14.86 -8.26
N SER A 7 -5.99 15.76 -7.87
CA SER A 7 -7.08 15.43 -6.93
C SER A 7 -7.98 14.35 -7.55
N GLY A 8 -8.44 13.42 -6.71
CA GLY A 8 -9.10 12.16 -7.08
C GLY A 8 -8.17 11.10 -7.68
N GLY A 9 -6.89 11.40 -7.87
CA GLY A 9 -5.91 10.46 -8.40
C GLY A 9 -5.52 9.40 -7.36
N ARG A 10 -5.19 8.19 -7.83
CA ARG A 10 -4.75 7.08 -6.98
C ARG A 10 -3.29 6.70 -7.25
N LEU A 11 -2.55 6.44 -6.17
CA LEU A 11 -1.18 5.93 -6.19
C LEU A 11 -1.16 4.55 -5.53
N LEU A 12 -0.69 3.55 -6.28
CA LEU A 12 -0.40 2.22 -5.75
C LEU A 12 1.08 2.15 -5.36
N TYR A 13 1.33 1.97 -4.07
CA TYR A 13 2.64 1.63 -3.54
C TYR A 13 2.79 0.11 -3.47
N ALA A 14 3.84 -0.43 -4.07
CA ALA A 14 4.11 -1.86 -4.07
C ALA A 14 5.58 -2.17 -3.83
N THR A 15 5.86 -3.23 -3.07
CA THR A 15 7.21 -3.73 -2.79
C THR A 15 7.22 -5.26 -2.88
N CYS A 16 8.36 -5.85 -3.21
CA CYS A 16 8.60 -7.29 -3.07
C CYS A 16 9.18 -7.66 -1.69
N SER A 17 8.86 -6.87 -0.66
CA SER A 17 9.36 -7.06 0.70
C SER A 17 8.27 -7.57 1.64
N LEU A 18 8.70 -8.34 2.65
CA LEU A 18 7.87 -8.77 3.78
C LEU A 18 8.12 -7.90 5.03
N LEU A 19 9.05 -6.95 4.98
CA LEU A 19 9.45 -6.16 6.14
C LEU A 19 8.45 -5.02 6.39
N ALA A 20 7.86 -5.00 7.59
CA ALA A 20 6.93 -3.95 7.99
C ALA A 20 7.52 -2.52 7.90
N GLN A 21 8.85 -2.38 8.04
CA GLN A 21 9.55 -1.10 7.90
C GLN A 21 9.46 -0.52 6.48
N GLU A 22 9.42 -1.38 5.47
CA GLU A 22 9.31 -1.01 4.07
C GLU A 22 7.84 -0.91 3.63
N ASN A 23 6.91 -1.49 4.40
CA ASN A 23 5.50 -1.63 4.05
C ASN A 23 4.62 -0.70 4.90
N ASP A 24 3.87 -1.24 5.87
CA ASP A 24 2.91 -0.48 6.68
C ASP A 24 3.55 0.73 7.38
N ARG A 25 4.76 0.62 7.93
CA ARG A 25 5.42 1.76 8.60
C ARG A 25 5.83 2.86 7.60
N ARG A 26 6.12 2.48 6.35
CA ARG A 26 6.40 3.44 5.29
C ARG A 26 5.13 4.18 4.90
N MET A 27 4.00 3.48 4.86
CA MET A 27 2.68 4.05 4.57
C MET A 27 2.19 4.96 5.70
N GLU A 28 2.33 4.55 6.96
CA GLU A 28 2.04 5.38 8.14
C GLU A 28 2.76 6.72 8.05
N ALA A 29 4.09 6.69 7.93
CA ALA A 29 4.88 7.90 7.82
C ALA A 29 4.57 8.71 6.54
N PHE A 30 4.07 8.07 5.48
CA PHE A 30 3.63 8.77 4.27
C PHE A 30 2.33 9.54 4.52
N LEU A 31 1.34 8.92 5.16
CA LEU A 31 0.04 9.50 5.48
C LEU A 31 0.19 10.66 6.49
N ASP A 32 1.07 10.50 7.48
CA ASP A 32 1.37 11.56 8.46
C ASP A 32 1.92 12.84 7.81
N ARG A 33 2.65 12.70 6.69
CA ARG A 33 3.25 13.83 5.96
C ARG A 33 2.34 14.45 4.91
N HIS A 34 1.29 13.75 4.50
CA HIS A 34 0.41 14.17 3.41
C HIS A 34 -1.05 14.05 3.89
N PRO A 35 -1.58 15.07 4.59
CA PRO A 35 -2.95 15.03 5.12
C PRO A 35 -4.02 14.94 4.03
N GLU A 36 -3.67 15.29 2.79
CA GLU A 36 -4.51 15.11 1.60
C GLU A 36 -4.51 13.67 1.05
N ALA A 37 -3.67 12.78 1.59
CA ALA A 37 -3.65 11.38 1.23
C ALA A 37 -4.59 10.56 2.11
N GLN A 38 -5.44 9.74 1.50
CA GLN A 38 -6.33 8.83 2.21
C GLN A 38 -6.10 7.39 1.74
N VAL A 39 -6.20 6.45 2.68
CA VAL A 39 -6.09 5.02 2.36
C VAL A 39 -7.30 4.61 1.53
N HIS A 40 -7.03 4.10 0.34
CA HIS A 40 -8.05 3.49 -0.51
C HIS A 40 -8.01 1.97 -0.31
N GLU A 41 -9.00 1.45 0.43
CA GLU A 41 -9.06 0.03 0.80
C GLU A 41 -9.00 -0.88 -0.44
N ILE A 42 -8.03 -1.80 -0.46
CA ILE A 42 -7.95 -2.85 -1.48
C ILE A 42 -8.81 -4.03 -1.00
N ARG A 43 -10.01 -4.17 -1.56
CA ARG A 43 -10.88 -5.33 -1.33
C ARG A 43 -10.54 -6.45 -2.30
N ALA A 44 -9.89 -7.48 -1.78
CA ALA A 44 -9.49 -8.65 -2.55
C ALA A 44 -9.48 -9.91 -1.70
N GLU A 45 -9.61 -11.07 -2.35
CA GLU A 45 -9.53 -12.38 -1.72
C GLU A 45 -8.09 -12.86 -1.55
N TRP A 46 -7.15 -12.30 -2.33
CA TRP A 46 -5.73 -12.64 -2.27
C TRP A 46 -5.00 -11.90 -1.14
N GLY A 47 -3.90 -12.49 -0.67
CA GLY A 47 -3.05 -11.90 0.37
C GLY A 47 -3.77 -11.65 1.69
N ARG A 48 -3.04 -11.12 2.66
CA ARG A 48 -3.53 -10.79 4.00
C ARG A 48 -3.77 -9.30 4.11
N ALA A 49 -4.88 -8.90 4.71
CA ALA A 49 -5.11 -7.50 5.05
C ALA A 49 -4.08 -7.01 6.08
N CYS A 50 -3.57 -5.80 5.85
CA CYS A 50 -2.64 -5.06 6.70
C CYS A 50 -3.29 -3.74 7.15
N ALA A 51 -2.58 -2.92 7.92
CA ALA A 51 -3.14 -1.66 8.41
C ALA A 51 -3.48 -0.70 7.27
N PHE A 52 -2.61 -0.60 6.26
CA PHE A 52 -2.76 0.35 5.15
C PHE A 52 -2.80 -0.30 3.76
N GLY A 53 -2.79 -1.64 3.71
CA GLY A 53 -2.61 -2.37 2.47
C GLY A 53 -2.90 -3.87 2.58
N ARG A 54 -2.26 -4.65 1.70
CA ARG A 54 -2.32 -6.11 1.67
C ARG A 54 -0.95 -6.72 1.44
N GLN A 55 -0.67 -7.84 2.08
CA GLN A 55 0.58 -8.60 1.98
C GLN A 55 0.33 -10.00 1.42
N ILE A 56 0.95 -10.31 0.28
CA ILE A 56 1.17 -11.67 -0.19
C ILE A 56 2.45 -12.18 0.48
N LEU A 57 2.37 -13.35 1.11
CA LEU A 57 3.52 -14.04 1.67
C LEU A 57 4.13 -14.95 0.60
N THR A 58 5.45 -15.08 0.59
CA THR A 58 6.13 -15.98 -0.33
C THR A 58 5.58 -17.40 -0.21
N GLY A 59 5.26 -18.03 -1.33
CA GLY A 59 4.68 -19.36 -1.41
C GLY A 59 3.16 -19.42 -1.25
N ALA A 60 2.49 -18.32 -0.88
CA ALA A 60 1.04 -18.24 -0.96
C ALA A 60 0.62 -18.34 -2.43
N ASP A 61 -0.19 -19.35 -2.77
CA ASP A 61 -0.63 -19.66 -4.15
C ASP A 61 0.53 -19.78 -5.17
N GLY A 62 1.73 -20.15 -4.71
CA GLY A 62 2.92 -20.24 -5.56
C GLY A 62 3.52 -18.88 -5.98
N MET A 63 3.12 -17.79 -5.32
CA MET A 63 3.53 -16.43 -5.64
C MET A 63 4.70 -15.96 -4.79
N ASP A 64 5.46 -14.98 -5.32
CA ASP A 64 6.46 -14.25 -4.56
C ASP A 64 5.83 -13.35 -3.49
N GLY A 65 6.57 -13.06 -2.43
CA GLY A 65 6.15 -12.14 -1.38
C GLY A 65 6.03 -10.71 -1.92
N PHE A 66 4.86 -10.09 -1.74
CA PHE A 66 4.58 -8.74 -2.21
C PHE A 66 3.68 -7.97 -1.26
N TYR A 67 3.84 -6.66 -1.22
CA TYR A 67 2.98 -5.74 -0.48
C TYR A 67 2.35 -4.73 -1.44
N TYR A 68 1.09 -4.37 -1.17
CA TYR A 68 0.33 -3.38 -1.92
C TYR A 68 -0.42 -2.45 -0.99
N ALA A 69 -0.27 -1.14 -1.15
CA ALA A 69 -1.09 -0.12 -0.50
C ALA A 69 -1.56 0.89 -1.53
N CYS A 70 -2.85 1.19 -1.54
CA CYS A 70 -3.43 2.18 -2.44
C CYS A 70 -3.81 3.42 -1.63
N VAL A 71 -3.42 4.58 -2.12
CA VAL A 71 -3.82 5.86 -1.54
C VAL A 71 -4.45 6.75 -2.61
N GLU A 72 -5.47 7.48 -2.22
CA GLU A 72 -6.13 8.49 -3.03
C GLU A 72 -5.74 9.87 -2.55
N LYS A 73 -5.55 10.81 -3.49
CA LYS A 73 -5.33 12.21 -3.18
C LYS A 73 -6.66 12.95 -3.21
N CYS A 74 -7.11 13.45 -2.08
CA CYS A 74 -8.35 14.22 -1.98
C CYS A 74 -8.09 15.71 -2.23
#